data_AF-A0A7C2EMG8-F1
#
_entry.id   AF-A0A7C2EMG8-F1
#
_cell.length_a   1.000
_cell.length_b   1.000
_cell.length_c   1.000
_cell.angle_alpha   90.00
_cell.angle_beta   90.00
_cell.angle_gamma   90.00
#
_symmetry.space_group_name_H-M   'P 1'
#
loop_
_entity.id
_entity.type
_entity.pdbx_description
1 polymer ?
#
loop_
_entity_poly.entity_id
_entity_poly.type
_entity_poly.pdbx_seq_one_letter_code
_entity_poly.pdbx_strand_id
1 'polypeptide(L)'
;MTAPESLLQDGLTLRLDFGVGRAIAEEPYRPPRGPGMHAALEGPIREAAVVYVNDRRAGSIWRPPYRIEVTGLVRRGENRIRVVVANTAINFMAGRALPDYRLLGLRYGERFQAQDIDRVQPVPSGLLGPVRLIATVE
;
A
#
# COMPACT_ATOMS: atom_id res chain seq x y z
N MET A 1 9.54 5.76 17.92
CA MET A 1 8.57 4.94 18.69
C MET A 1 9.29 4.39 19.90
N THR A 2 8.72 4.52 21.09
CA THR A 2 9.32 3.98 22.32
C THR A 2 8.71 2.61 22.61
N ALA A 3 9.54 1.57 22.65
CA ALA A 3 9.09 0.23 22.99
C ALA A 3 9.24 0.03 24.52
N PRO A 4 8.14 -0.21 25.26
CA PRO A 4 8.24 -0.54 26.68
C PRO A 4 8.96 -1.88 26.88
N GLU A 5 9.66 -2.01 28.00
CA GLU A 5 10.47 -3.21 28.30
C GLU A 5 9.65 -4.50 28.38
N SER A 6 8.37 -4.40 28.74
CA SER A 6 7.44 -5.53 28.78
C SER A 6 7.23 -6.21 27.42
N LEU A 7 7.52 -5.53 26.30
CA LEU A 7 7.42 -6.10 24.96
C LEU A 7 8.69 -6.82 24.50
N LEU A 8 9.78 -6.74 25.27
CA LEU A 8 11.08 -7.33 24.92
C LEU A 8 11.40 -8.55 25.78
N GLN A 9 10.37 -9.22 26.29
CA GLN A 9 10.50 -10.48 27.02
C GLN A 9 10.73 -11.65 26.06
N ASP A 10 11.50 -12.63 26.50
CA ASP A 10 11.74 -13.84 25.74
C ASP A 10 10.43 -14.61 25.49
N GLY A 11 10.28 -15.18 24.30
CA GLY A 11 9.06 -15.91 23.89
C GLY A 11 7.95 -15.03 23.29
N LEU A 12 8.14 -13.71 23.18
CA LEU A 12 7.20 -12.82 22.49
C LEU A 12 7.58 -12.62 21.03
N THR A 13 6.59 -12.73 20.14
CA THR A 13 6.72 -12.33 18.74
C THR A 13 6.18 -10.92 18.56
N LEU A 14 7.03 -10.01 18.06
CA LEU A 14 6.68 -8.61 17.83
C LEU A 14 6.32 -8.38 16.36
N ARG A 15 5.15 -7.77 16.13
CA ARG A 15 4.68 -7.44 14.78
C ARG A 15 4.25 -5.98 14.71
N LEU A 16 4.58 -5.32 13.61
CA LEU A 16 3.93 -4.08 13.22
C LEU A 16 2.66 -4.43 12.44
N ASP A 17 1.51 -4.02 12.96
CA ASP A 17 0.19 -4.21 12.39
C ASP A 17 -0.32 -2.90 11.79
N PHE A 18 -0.64 -2.93 10.50
CA PHE A 18 -1.15 -1.78 9.75
C PHE A 18 -2.67 -1.76 9.69
N GLY A 19 -3.33 -2.75 10.30
CA GLY A 19 -4.78 -2.91 10.31
C GLY A 19 -5.27 -3.97 9.33
N VAL A 20 -6.59 -4.10 9.28
CA VAL A 20 -7.28 -5.03 8.39
C VAL A 20 -7.74 -4.32 7.12
N GLY A 21 -7.84 -5.08 6.04
CA GLY A 21 -8.51 -4.57 4.84
C GLY A 21 -10.02 -4.51 5.05
N ARG A 22 -10.67 -3.51 4.45
CA ARG A 22 -12.13 -3.35 4.44
C ARG A 22 -12.69 -3.90 3.13
N ALA A 23 -13.62 -4.85 3.21
CA ALA A 23 -14.37 -5.28 2.03
C ALA A 23 -15.22 -4.10 1.49
N ILE A 24 -15.21 -3.89 0.18
CA ILE A 24 -16.08 -2.92 -0.48
C ILE A 24 -17.41 -3.61 -0.75
N ALA A 25 -18.52 -3.02 -0.31
CA ALA A 25 -19.84 -3.57 -0.57
C ALA A 25 -20.10 -3.60 -2.09
N GLU A 26 -20.39 -4.79 -2.59
CA GLU A 26 -20.87 -5.04 -3.93
C GLU A 26 -22.34 -4.62 -4.01
N GLU A 27 -22.70 -3.34 -4.05
CA GLU A 27 -23.85 -2.93 -4.89
C GLU A 27 -24.15 -1.42 -4.98
N PRO A 28 -24.46 -0.94 -6.21
CA PRO A 28 -23.98 -1.49 -7.46
C PRO A 28 -22.52 -1.03 -7.57
N TYR A 29 -21.57 -1.86 -7.11
CA TYR A 29 -20.17 -1.67 -7.48
C TYR A 29 -20.08 -1.92 -8.99
N ARG A 30 -20.39 -0.91 -9.79
CA ARG A 30 -19.85 -0.81 -11.13
C ARG A 30 -18.38 -0.50 -10.92
N PRO A 31 -17.44 -1.40 -11.25
CA PRO A 31 -16.06 -0.98 -11.35
C PRO A 31 -16.04 0.29 -12.22
N PRO A 32 -15.32 1.34 -11.82
CA PRO A 32 -15.23 2.57 -12.62
C PRO A 32 -14.73 2.33 -14.06
N ARG A 33 -14.23 1.12 -14.36
CA ARG A 33 -13.51 0.69 -15.56
C ARG A 33 -14.18 -0.43 -16.38
N GLY A 34 -15.49 -0.65 -16.24
CA GLY A 34 -16.16 -1.68 -17.04
C GLY A 34 -15.78 -3.13 -16.67
N PRO A 35 -16.13 -4.14 -17.48
CA PRO A 35 -15.94 -5.55 -17.14
C PRO A 35 -14.45 -5.91 -16.97
N GLY A 36 -14.08 -6.42 -15.78
CA GLY A 36 -12.73 -6.87 -15.46
C GLY A 36 -12.63 -7.48 -14.05
N MET A 37 -11.66 -8.36 -13.84
CA MET A 37 -11.39 -8.94 -12.52
C MET A 37 -10.81 -7.89 -11.58
N HIS A 38 -11.44 -7.72 -10.43
CA HIS A 38 -10.96 -6.86 -9.35
C HIS A 38 -11.24 -7.55 -8.01
N ALA A 39 -10.43 -7.26 -7.01
CA ALA A 39 -10.74 -7.61 -5.63
C ALA A 39 -11.45 -6.42 -4.98
N ALA A 40 -12.66 -6.64 -4.44
CA ALA A 40 -13.43 -5.65 -3.69
C ALA A 40 -12.83 -5.43 -2.28
N LEU A 41 -11.58 -4.98 -2.21
CA LEU A 41 -10.83 -4.84 -0.96
C LEU A 41 -10.11 -3.50 -0.89
N GLU A 42 -10.29 -2.81 0.24
CA GLU A 42 -9.51 -1.65 0.61
C GLU A 42 -8.46 -1.98 1.65
N GLY A 43 -7.19 -1.92 1.27
CA GLY A 43 -6.08 -2.07 2.19
C GLY A 43 -5.81 -0.79 3.01
N PRO A 44 -5.25 -0.91 4.23
CA PRO A 44 -4.77 0.23 5.02
C PRO A 44 -3.48 0.85 4.45
N ILE A 45 -2.85 0.18 3.47
CA ILE A 45 -1.69 0.64 2.70
C ILE A 45 -2.11 0.68 1.23
N ARG A 46 -1.85 1.81 0.55
CA ARG A 46 -2.17 2.03 -0.87
C ARG A 46 -0.91 2.41 -1.66
N GLU A 47 -0.21 1.47 -2.30
CA GLU A 47 -0.54 0.04 -2.53
C GLU A 47 0.41 -0.94 -1.83
N ALA A 48 1.67 -0.55 -1.64
CA ALA A 48 2.67 -1.40 -1.01
C ALA A 48 3.60 -0.58 -0.12
N ALA A 49 4.18 -1.23 0.89
CA ALA A 49 5.14 -0.60 1.78
C ALA A 49 6.38 -1.47 1.99
N VAL A 50 7.54 -0.84 2.16
CA VAL A 50 8.76 -1.47 2.69
C VAL A 50 9.04 -0.88 4.07
N VAL A 51 9.18 -1.76 5.06
CA VAL A 51 9.34 -1.38 6.46
C VAL A 51 10.79 -1.57 6.89
N TYR A 52 11.30 -0.58 7.62
CA TYR A 52 12.63 -0.59 8.23
C TYR A 52 12.51 -0.26 9.71
N VAL A 53 13.28 -0.97 10.53
CA VAL A 53 13.38 -0.76 11.97
C VAL A 53 14.85 -0.58 12.30
N ASN A 54 15.20 0.58 12.89
CA ASN A 54 16.59 0.94 13.19
C ASN A 54 17.50 0.77 11.96
N ASP A 55 17.02 1.28 10.82
CA ASP A 55 17.64 1.23 9.49
C ASP A 55 17.86 -0.17 8.88
N ARG A 56 17.44 -1.23 9.58
CA ARG A 56 17.40 -2.61 9.05
C ARG A 56 16.08 -2.89 8.37
N ARG A 57 16.12 -3.50 7.19
CA ARG A 57 14.91 -3.88 6.42
C ARG A 57 14.18 -5.03 7.12
N ALA A 58 12.94 -4.79 7.55
CA ALA A 58 12.06 -5.83 8.08
C ALA A 58 11.38 -6.62 6.95
N GLY A 59 11.03 -5.95 5.85
CA GLY A 59 10.46 -6.58 4.66
C GLY A 59 9.42 -5.69 3.97
N SER A 60 8.52 -6.31 3.20
CA SER A 60 7.52 -5.61 2.39
C SER A 60 6.11 -6.14 2.59
N ILE A 61 5.13 -5.24 2.56
CA ILE A 61 3.70 -5.52 2.75
C ILE A 61 2.95 -5.01 1.51
N TRP A 62 2.21 -5.90 0.85
CA TRP A 62 1.43 -5.57 -0.35
C TRP A 62 0.09 -6.33 -0.42
N ARG A 63 -0.17 -7.23 0.54
CA ARG A 63 -1.40 -8.01 0.63
C ARG A 63 -1.78 -8.29 2.09
N PRO A 64 -3.03 -8.69 2.37
CA PRO A 64 -3.41 -9.20 3.68
C PRO A 64 -2.65 -10.47 4.07
N PRO A 65 -2.42 -10.73 5.37
CA PRO A 65 -2.62 -9.77 6.47
C PRO A 65 -1.56 -8.65 6.40
N TYR A 66 -1.97 -7.40 6.62
CA TYR A 66 -1.08 -6.23 6.53
C TYR A 66 -0.23 -6.07 7.80
N ARG A 67 0.56 -7.10 8.11
CA ARG A 67 1.43 -7.15 9.29
C ARG A 67 2.81 -7.64 8.90
N ILE A 68 3.82 -7.18 9.63
CA ILE A 68 5.19 -7.64 9.46
C ILE A 68 5.86 -7.90 10.79
N GLU A 69 6.57 -9.02 10.88
CA GLU A 69 7.34 -9.36 12.06
C GLU A 69 8.60 -8.50 12.16
N VAL A 70 8.88 -8.03 13.37
CA VAL A 70 10.01 -7.15 13.71
C VAL A 70 10.78 -7.65 14.93
N THR A 71 10.52 -8.88 15.36
CA THR A 71 11.26 -9.58 16.42
C THR A 71 12.76 -9.51 16.13
N GLY A 72 13.57 -9.17 17.13
CA GLY A 72 15.03 -9.01 16.97
C GLY A 72 15.50 -7.75 16.22
N LEU A 73 14.58 -6.91 15.71
CA LEU A 73 14.91 -5.61 15.14
C LEU A 73 14.63 -4.45 16.10
N VAL A 74 13.65 -4.63 16.99
CA VAL A 74 13.29 -3.68 18.05
C VAL A 74 14.27 -3.81 19.22
N ARG A 75 14.65 -2.67 19.81
CA ARG A 75 15.51 -2.57 21.00
C ARG A 75 14.81 -1.84 22.14
N ARG A 76 15.36 -1.91 23.35
CA ARG A 76 14.89 -1.15 24.51
C ARG A 76 14.93 0.36 24.22
N GLY A 77 13.90 1.08 24.66
CA GLY A 77 13.80 2.53 24.48
C GLY A 77 13.39 2.94 23.07
N GLU A 78 14.07 3.95 22.53
CA GLU A 78 13.68 4.57 21.26
C GLU A 78 14.09 3.73 20.04
N ASN A 79 13.12 3.52 19.15
CA ASN A 79 13.27 2.84 17.88
C ASN A 79 12.85 3.76 16.73
N ARG A 80 13.66 3.76 15.68
CA ARG A 80 13.38 4.46 14.42
C ARG A 80 12.61 3.53 13.50
N ILE A 81 11.38 3.87 13.18
CA ILE A 81 10.57 3.14 12.20
C ILE A 81 10.48 3.99 10.94
N ARG A 82 10.88 3.43 9.80
CA ARG A 82 10.74 4.07 8.49
C ARG A 82 9.89 3.17 7.60
N VAL A 83 8.78 3.70 7.14
CA VAL A 83 7.86 3.03 6.21
C VAL A 83 7.93 3.77 4.88
N VAL A 84 8.39 3.09 3.84
CA VAL A 84 8.43 3.63 2.47
C VAL A 84 7.23 3.08 1.73
N VAL A 85 6.25 3.94 1.45
CA VAL A 85 5.00 3.57 0.77
C VAL A 85 5.08 3.94 -0.70
N ALA A 86 4.69 3.01 -1.57
CA ALA A 86 4.57 3.20 -3.01
C ALA A 86 3.09 3.13 -3.42
N ASN A 87 2.62 4.17 -4.10
CA ASN A 87 1.31 4.23 -4.74
C ASN A 87 1.44 4.01 -6.25
N THR A 88 0.32 4.07 -6.98
CA THR A 88 0.32 4.02 -8.44
C THR A 88 0.40 5.42 -9.05
N ALA A 89 0.71 5.51 -10.34
CA ALA A 89 0.75 6.77 -11.09
C ALA A 89 -0.64 7.43 -11.30
N ILE A 90 -1.73 6.79 -10.88
CA ILE A 90 -3.10 7.21 -11.21
C ILE A 90 -3.40 8.65 -10.74
N ASN A 91 -2.93 9.03 -9.55
CA ASN A 91 -3.14 10.37 -9.00
C ASN A 91 -2.35 11.44 -9.76
N PHE A 92 -1.16 11.07 -10.26
CA PHE A 92 -0.37 11.95 -11.11
C PHE A 92 -1.01 12.14 -12.48
N MET A 93 -1.57 11.07 -13.06
CA MET A 93 -2.26 11.12 -14.35
C MET A 93 -3.56 11.91 -14.28
N ALA A 94 -4.37 11.72 -13.23
CA ALA A 94 -5.64 12.42 -13.04
C ALA A 94 -5.49 13.96 -12.99
N GLY A 95 -4.34 14.46 -12.53
CA GLY A 95 -4.04 15.88 -12.45
C GLY A 95 -3.42 16.49 -13.71
N ARG A 96 -3.38 15.78 -14.84
CA ARG A 96 -2.71 16.22 -16.07
C ARG A 96 -3.63 16.16 -17.28
N ALA A 97 -3.30 16.99 -18.27
CA ALA A 97 -3.93 16.92 -19.58
C ALA A 97 -3.66 15.56 -20.23
N LEU A 98 -4.63 15.10 -21.02
CA LEU A 98 -4.50 13.86 -21.77
C LEU A 98 -3.36 13.98 -22.80
N PRO A 99 -2.54 12.92 -22.98
CA PRO A 99 -1.50 12.90 -23.99
C PRO A 99 -2.09 12.93 -25.41
N ASP A 100 -1.46 13.70 -26.30
CA ASP A 100 -1.77 13.69 -27.74
C ASP A 100 -0.84 12.69 -28.46
N TYR A 101 -1.43 11.62 -29.02
CA TYR A 101 -0.71 10.57 -29.73
C TYR A 101 -0.64 10.77 -31.25
N ARG A 102 -1.20 11.85 -31.80
CA ARG A 102 -1.32 12.06 -33.25
C ARG A 102 0.00 11.92 -33.99
N LEU A 103 1.07 12.56 -33.50
CA LEU A 103 2.39 12.52 -34.15
C LEU A 103 3.03 11.12 -34.08
N LEU A 104 2.76 10.37 -33.00
CA LEU A 104 3.24 9.00 -32.83
C LEU A 104 2.52 8.06 -33.82
N GLY A 105 1.20 8.21 -33.94
CA GLY A 105 0.38 7.48 -34.90
C GLY A 105 0.79 7.74 -36.35
N LEU A 106 1.08 9.01 -36.71
CA LEU A 106 1.57 9.35 -38.06
C LEU A 106 2.90 8.66 -38.40
N ARG A 107 3.79 8.49 -37.42
CA ARG A 107 5.13 7.93 -37.65
C ARG A 107 5.16 6.39 -37.63
N TYR A 108 4.37 5.77 -36.75
CA TYR A 108 4.48 4.33 -36.46
C TYR A 108 3.21 3.53 -36.72
N GLY A 109 2.13 4.20 -37.16
CA GLY A 109 0.78 3.64 -37.21
C GLY A 109 0.13 3.58 -35.83
N GLU A 110 -1.19 3.45 -35.81
CA GLU A 110 -1.96 3.26 -34.58
C GLU A 110 -1.91 1.77 -34.18
N ARG A 111 -1.16 1.47 -33.11
CA ARG A 111 -0.97 0.10 -32.60
C ARG A 111 -1.70 -0.17 -31.29
N PHE A 112 -2.12 0.90 -30.61
CA PHE A 112 -2.77 0.85 -29.32
C PHE A 112 -3.65 2.10 -29.16
N GLN A 113 -4.86 1.91 -28.65
CA GLN A 113 -5.77 2.98 -28.25
C GLN A 113 -5.87 2.98 -26.72
N ALA A 114 -5.58 4.13 -26.11
CA ALA A 114 -5.75 4.30 -24.67
C ALA A 114 -7.24 4.23 -24.33
N GLN A 115 -7.64 3.25 -23.53
CA GLN A 115 -9.02 3.06 -23.09
C GLN A 115 -9.25 3.77 -21.76
N ASP A 116 -10.40 4.43 -21.62
CA ASP A 116 -10.90 5.06 -20.39
C ASP A 116 -9.92 6.04 -19.71
N ILE A 117 -8.94 6.58 -20.44
CA ILE A 117 -7.94 7.50 -19.89
C ILE A 117 -8.55 8.85 -19.49
N ASP A 118 -9.61 9.24 -20.18
CA ASP A 118 -10.49 10.38 -19.88
C ASP A 118 -11.30 10.21 -18.59
N ARG A 119 -11.39 8.97 -18.08
CA ARG A 119 -12.14 8.61 -16.86
C ARG A 119 -11.25 8.42 -15.63
N VAL A 120 -9.94 8.65 -15.75
CA VAL A 120 -9.00 8.49 -14.64
C VAL A 120 -9.30 9.50 -13.54
N GLN A 121 -9.64 9.01 -12.36
CA GLN A 121 -9.90 9.81 -11.16
C GLN A 121 -8.81 9.58 -10.12
N PRO A 122 -8.51 10.59 -9.27
CA PRO A 122 -7.64 10.40 -8.11
C PRO A 122 -8.25 9.36 -7.15
N VAL A 123 -7.39 8.56 -6.53
CA VAL A 123 -7.76 7.54 -5.54
C VAL A 123 -6.99 7.75 -4.23
N PRO A 124 -7.50 7.26 -3.08
CA PRO A 124 -6.74 7.27 -1.84
C PRO A 124 -5.38 6.60 -2.00
N SER A 125 -4.31 7.21 -1.47
CA SER A 125 -2.94 6.71 -1.57
C SER A 125 -2.16 6.91 -0.28
N GLY A 126 -1.15 6.06 -0.02
CA GLY A 126 -0.30 6.16 1.16
C GLY A 126 -0.69 5.23 2.31
N LEU A 127 -0.36 5.64 3.53
CA LEU A 127 -0.65 4.92 4.77
C LEU A 127 -1.91 5.51 5.41
N LEU A 128 -3.00 4.74 5.42
CA LEU A 128 -4.33 5.22 5.77
C LEU A 128 -4.77 4.83 7.19
N GLY A 129 -4.17 3.77 7.73
CA GLY A 129 -4.53 3.21 9.04
C GLY A 129 -3.52 3.55 10.13
N PRO A 130 -3.92 3.40 11.41
CA PRO A 130 -2.98 3.43 12.51
C PRO A 130 -2.00 2.26 12.41
N VAL A 131 -0.72 2.52 12.68
CA VAL A 131 0.29 1.46 12.80
C VAL A 131 0.45 1.13 14.28
N ARG A 132 0.25 -0.14 14.63
CA ARG A 132 0.36 -0.64 16.00
C ARG A 132 1.54 -1.58 16.11
N LEU A 133 2.28 -1.49 17.21
CA LEU A 133 3.18 -2.56 17.63
C LEU A 133 2.39 -3.52 18.50
N ILE A 134 2.31 -4.78 18.09
CA ILE A 134 1.63 -5.85 18.83
C ILE A 134 2.66 -6.90 19.27
N ALA A 135 2.49 -7.42 20.47
CA ALA A 135 3.19 -8.61 20.96
C ALA A 135 2.19 -9.77 21.04
N THR A 136 2.58 -10.91 20.50
CA THR A 136 1.81 -12.15 20.59
C THR A 136 2.68 -13.23 21.22
N VAL A 137 2.10 -13.98 22.15
CA VAL A 137 2.66 -15.25 22.62
C VAL A 137 2.26 -16.30 21.58
N GLU A 138 3.24 -17.04 21.06
CA GLU A 138 2.97 -18.27 20.31
C GLU A 138 3.08 -19.49 21.23
#